data_AF-A0A7K4VGJ7-F1
#
_entry.id   AF-A0A7K4VGJ7-F1
#
_cell.length_a   1.000
_cell.length_b   1.000
_cell.length_c   1.000
_cell.angle_alpha   90.00
_cell.angle_beta   90.00
_cell.angle_gamma   90.00
#
_symmetry.space_group_name_H-M   'P 1'
#
loop_
_entity.id
_entity.type
_entity.pdbx_description
1 polymer ?
#
loop_
_entity_poly.entity_id
_entity_poly.type
_entity_poly.pdbx_seq_one_letter_code
_entity_poly.pdbx_strand_id
1 'polypeptide(L)'
;FFQKTLNAVQSWFTLFGWSKGQNPISIPYSLRSDVCIVQLTVAQEKNFKRRVDKDKGFYEMLVHLNGQSIPGIAASQSLSTDPVERMFQLHWQHSELLSFLKRKGAYLPHIMPEFLLAPEDYELWSEVNTGLRRGSMRSSGKLSGRNIFVLEHRTFETMSKRAWTDVLLQMYKVFVLPRISSRMVPDPSSLESLQNMPGIKSEPLCSNVYSRYERTILIWLNKNYEKNRKIVWKDNERGGIPPTRWIVNFDQDLLDSLVLAAQMAGYCPYLIPTHFIKMYTNPTTHEQFLHNA
;
A
#
# COMPACT_ATOMS: atom_id res chain seq x y z
N PHE A 1 -1.79 -6.59 -14.29
CA PHE A 1 -1.34 -5.49 -13.42
C PHE A 1 -2.01 -5.54 -12.05
N PHE A 2 -3.32 -5.25 -11.94
CA PHE A 2 -4.05 -5.18 -10.66
C PHE A 2 -3.79 -6.34 -9.67
N GLN A 3 -3.86 -7.60 -10.12
CA GLN A 3 -3.62 -8.74 -9.22
C GLN A 3 -2.21 -8.77 -8.62
N LYS A 4 -1.19 -8.35 -9.38
CA LYS A 4 0.19 -8.26 -8.87
C LYS A 4 0.30 -7.17 -7.81
N THR A 5 -0.30 -6.00 -8.06
CA THR A 5 -0.38 -4.89 -7.10
C THR A 5 -1.11 -5.32 -5.82
N LEU A 6 -2.26 -5.96 -5.96
CA LEU A 6 -3.04 -6.49 -4.84
C LEU A 6 -2.19 -7.45 -3.98
N ASN A 7 -1.52 -8.42 -4.61
CA ASN A 7 -0.64 -9.36 -3.89
C ASN A 7 0.49 -8.62 -3.17
N ALA A 8 1.15 -7.66 -3.82
CA ALA A 8 2.24 -6.89 -3.21
C ALA A 8 1.76 -6.07 -1.99
N VAL A 9 0.60 -5.42 -2.11
CA VAL A 9 -0.03 -4.67 -1.01
C VAL A 9 -0.38 -5.62 0.13
N GLN A 10 -1.04 -6.74 -0.15
CA GLN A 10 -1.37 -7.75 0.87
C GLN A 10 -0.12 -8.25 1.59
N SER A 11 0.93 -8.61 0.86
CA SER A 11 2.18 -9.08 1.44
C SER A 11 2.84 -8.02 2.32
N TRP A 12 2.92 -6.77 1.85
CA TRP A 12 3.56 -5.71 2.62
C TRP A 12 2.82 -5.43 3.93
N PHE A 13 1.50 -5.24 3.88
CA PHE A 13 0.70 -4.96 5.07
C PHE A 13 0.61 -6.17 6.01
N THR A 14 0.61 -7.39 5.47
CA THR A 14 0.72 -8.61 6.29
C THR A 14 2.00 -8.62 7.12
N LEU A 15 3.12 -8.21 6.53
CA LEU A 15 4.42 -8.28 7.19
C LEU A 15 4.69 -7.09 8.12
N PHE A 16 4.21 -5.89 7.76
CA PHE A 16 4.66 -4.63 8.37
C PHE A 16 3.52 -3.72 8.85
N GLY A 17 2.26 -4.14 8.71
CA GLY A 17 1.12 -3.31 9.10
C GLY A 17 0.95 -3.16 10.62
N TRP A 18 1.41 -4.12 11.41
CA TRP A 18 1.15 -4.17 12.86
C TRP A 18 2.45 -4.24 13.68
N SER A 19 2.39 -3.68 14.89
CA SER A 19 3.52 -3.63 15.83
C SER A 19 3.90 -5.01 16.40
N LYS A 20 2.95 -5.94 16.49
CA LYS A 20 3.15 -7.27 17.09
C LYS A 20 3.65 -8.33 16.08
N GLY A 21 4.13 -7.90 14.92
CA GLY A 21 4.63 -8.77 13.86
C GLY A 21 3.59 -9.07 12.79
N GLN A 22 3.75 -10.22 12.13
CA GLN A 22 2.97 -10.55 10.94
C GLN A 22 1.49 -10.77 11.26
N ASN A 23 0.60 -10.19 10.46
CA ASN A 23 -0.84 -10.34 10.55
C ASN A 23 -1.44 -10.59 9.15
N PRO A 24 -1.67 -11.85 8.75
CA PRO A 24 -2.18 -12.18 7.43
C PRO A 24 -3.54 -11.53 7.13
N ILE A 25 -3.61 -10.76 6.04
CA ILE A 25 -4.84 -10.13 5.58
C ILE A 25 -5.30 -10.60 4.21
N SER A 26 -6.61 -10.67 4.03
CA SER A 26 -7.27 -10.85 2.74
C SER A 26 -8.02 -9.57 2.36
N ILE A 27 -7.62 -8.92 1.28
CA ILE A 27 -8.28 -7.69 0.82
C ILE A 27 -9.47 -8.08 -0.08
N PRO A 28 -10.67 -7.52 0.14
CA PRO A 28 -11.04 -6.55 1.18
C PRO A 28 -11.55 -7.18 2.49
N TYR A 29 -11.75 -8.49 2.55
CA TYR A 29 -12.44 -9.19 3.62
C TYR A 29 -11.93 -8.91 5.04
N SER A 30 -10.63 -9.01 5.29
CA SER A 30 -10.04 -8.77 6.63
C SER A 30 -10.28 -7.32 7.06
N LEU A 31 -10.10 -6.37 6.15
CA LEU A 31 -10.25 -4.95 6.42
C LEU A 31 -11.71 -4.55 6.72
N ARG A 32 -12.68 -5.24 6.09
CA ARG A 32 -14.11 -5.05 6.37
C ARG A 32 -14.51 -5.75 7.67
N SER A 33 -14.00 -6.96 7.91
CA SER A 33 -14.33 -7.76 9.10
C SER A 33 -13.75 -7.17 10.38
N ASP A 34 -12.55 -6.59 10.32
CA ASP A 34 -11.89 -5.96 11.48
C ASP A 34 -12.61 -4.71 11.97
N VAL A 35 -13.48 -4.13 11.13
CA VAL A 35 -14.35 -3.02 11.51
C VAL A 35 -15.74 -3.52 11.91
N CYS A 36 -16.11 -4.79 11.64
CA CYS A 36 -17.50 -5.26 11.73
C CYS A 36 -17.84 -6.36 12.76
N ILE A 37 -16.91 -6.90 13.57
CA ILE A 37 -17.29 -8.03 14.46
C ILE A 37 -17.79 -7.59 15.85
N VAL A 38 -19.11 -7.43 15.94
CA VAL A 38 -19.92 -8.19 16.91
C VAL A 38 -21.12 -8.77 16.14
N GLN A 39 -21.33 -10.08 16.28
CA GLN A 39 -22.52 -10.86 15.86
C GLN A 39 -22.50 -11.50 14.46
N LEU A 40 -21.81 -12.65 14.37
CA LEU A 40 -22.21 -13.76 13.48
C LEU A 40 -22.82 -14.93 14.26
N THR A 41 -23.27 -14.73 15.51
CA THR A 41 -23.70 -15.81 16.41
C THR A 41 -25.21 -16.05 16.54
N VAL A 42 -26.06 -15.45 15.70
CA VAL A 42 -27.52 -15.65 15.85
C VAL A 42 -28.13 -16.62 14.81
N ALA A 43 -27.41 -16.98 13.74
CA ALA A 43 -27.88 -18.00 12.81
C ALA A 43 -26.96 -19.24 12.85
N GLN A 44 -27.34 -20.17 13.73
CA GLN A 44 -26.98 -21.60 13.72
C GLN A 44 -25.53 -21.99 14.09
N GLU A 45 -25.48 -22.77 15.19
CA GLU A 45 -24.45 -23.75 15.56
C GLU A 45 -23.16 -23.30 16.28
N LYS A 46 -23.16 -23.58 17.59
CA LYS A 46 -22.05 -24.00 18.47
C LYS A 46 -20.63 -23.45 18.19
N ASN A 47 -20.25 -22.47 19.02
CA ASN A 47 -18.90 -22.30 19.58
C ASN A 47 -17.72 -21.99 18.64
N PHE A 48 -17.84 -20.94 17.82
CA PHE A 48 -16.65 -20.19 17.38
C PHE A 48 -16.80 -18.70 17.70
N LYS A 49 -16.54 -18.32 18.96
CA LYS A 49 -16.20 -16.92 19.28
C LYS A 49 -14.80 -16.66 18.72
N ARG A 50 -14.69 -16.26 17.45
CA ARG A 50 -13.43 -15.69 16.96
C ARG A 50 -13.25 -14.36 17.67
N ARG A 51 -12.55 -14.38 18.81
CA ARG A 51 -12.04 -13.17 19.44
C ARG A 51 -11.15 -12.52 18.38
N VAL A 52 -11.63 -11.44 17.75
CA VAL A 52 -10.74 -10.53 17.06
C VAL A 52 -9.78 -10.07 18.14
N ASP A 53 -8.53 -10.48 18.00
CA ASP A 53 -7.46 -9.98 18.85
C ASP A 53 -7.47 -8.47 18.67
N LYS A 54 -7.79 -7.72 19.74
CA LYS A 54 -8.04 -6.27 19.66
C LYS A 54 -6.87 -5.54 19.01
N ASP A 55 -5.68 -6.14 19.09
CA ASP A 55 -4.42 -5.63 18.55
C ASP A 55 -4.21 -5.89 17.05
N LYS A 56 -5.17 -6.49 16.34
CA LYS A 56 -5.04 -6.91 14.93
C LYS A 56 -5.98 -6.18 13.97
N GLY A 57 -6.77 -5.22 14.45
CA GLY A 57 -7.72 -4.51 13.62
C GLY A 57 -7.08 -3.49 12.67
N PHE A 58 -7.83 -3.06 11.65
CA PHE A 58 -7.42 -2.03 10.70
C PHE A 58 -7.04 -0.70 11.38
N TYR A 59 -7.79 -0.26 12.40
CA TYR A 59 -7.48 1.00 13.08
C TYR A 59 -6.23 0.90 13.96
N GLU A 60 -5.89 -0.28 14.49
CA GLU A 60 -4.61 -0.52 15.16
C GLU A 60 -3.44 -0.45 14.17
N MET A 61 -3.61 -1.03 12.99
CA MET A 61 -2.64 -0.90 11.88
C MET A 61 -2.41 0.58 11.53
N LEU A 62 -3.49 1.36 11.44
CA LEU A 62 -3.41 2.79 11.15
C LEU A 62 -2.66 3.53 12.26
N VAL A 63 -2.95 3.26 13.53
CA VAL A 63 -2.21 3.84 14.67
C VAL A 63 -0.73 3.48 14.61
N HIS A 64 -0.39 2.22 14.29
CA HIS A 64 1.01 1.79 14.14
C HIS A 64 1.75 2.55 13.02
N LEU A 65 1.11 2.73 11.87
CA LEU A 65 1.72 3.38 10.71
C LEU A 65 1.77 4.91 10.82
N ASN A 66 0.74 5.53 11.39
CA ASN A 66 0.64 6.99 11.51
C ASN A 66 1.17 7.52 12.86
N GLY A 67 1.35 6.67 13.86
CA GLY A 67 1.79 7.01 15.22
C GLY A 67 0.71 7.64 16.11
N GLN A 68 -0.49 7.88 15.58
CA GLN A 68 -1.61 8.48 16.30
C GLN A 68 -2.94 7.96 15.73
N SER A 69 -3.99 8.00 16.55
CA SER A 69 -5.36 7.69 16.12
C SER A 69 -5.94 8.81 15.24
N ILE A 70 -7.02 8.48 14.53
CA ILE A 70 -7.81 9.49 13.83
C ILE A 70 -8.63 10.26 14.88
N PRO A 71 -8.62 11.60 14.87
CA PRO A 71 -9.46 12.39 15.76
C PRO A 71 -10.93 11.96 15.64
N GLY A 72 -11.55 11.60 16.76
CA GLY A 72 -12.95 11.16 16.82
C GLY A 72 -13.18 9.65 16.62
N ILE A 73 -12.17 8.87 16.21
CA ILE A 73 -12.29 7.41 16.08
C ILE A 73 -11.31 6.75 17.06
N ALA A 74 -11.84 6.11 18.09
CA ALA A 74 -11.04 5.24 18.95
C ALA A 74 -10.74 3.93 18.23
N ALA A 75 -9.50 3.44 18.31
CA ALA A 75 -9.07 2.22 17.62
C ALA A 75 -9.82 0.95 18.09
N SER A 76 -10.36 0.98 19.32
CA SER A 76 -11.15 -0.09 19.94
C SER A 76 -12.63 0.26 20.16
N GLN A 77 -13.17 1.20 19.38
CA GLN A 77 -14.58 1.57 19.47
C GLN A 77 -15.50 0.38 19.18
N SER A 78 -16.43 0.09 20.09
CA SER A 78 -17.47 -0.91 19.85
C SER A 78 -18.50 -0.40 18.84
N LEU A 79 -18.99 -1.30 18.00
CA LEU A 79 -20.10 -1.03 17.09
C LEU A 79 -21.45 -1.19 17.77
N SER A 80 -22.47 -0.48 17.27
CA SER A 80 -23.87 -0.76 17.63
C SER A 80 -24.28 -2.18 17.23
N THR A 81 -25.15 -2.78 18.03
CA THR A 81 -25.79 -4.06 17.70
C THR A 81 -26.95 -3.87 16.73
N ASP A 82 -27.50 -2.65 16.62
CA ASP A 82 -28.52 -2.35 15.61
C ASP A 82 -27.85 -2.23 14.22
N PRO A 83 -28.29 -3.01 13.21
CA PRO A 83 -27.65 -3.01 11.89
C PRO A 83 -27.66 -1.65 11.20
N VAL A 84 -28.71 -0.83 11.40
CA VAL A 84 -28.84 0.47 10.74
C VAL A 84 -27.90 1.48 11.38
N GLU A 85 -27.89 1.55 12.70
CA GLU A 85 -26.94 2.38 13.45
C GLU A 85 -25.50 1.97 13.17
N ARG A 86 -25.20 0.66 13.15
CA ARG A 86 -23.87 0.14 12.80
C ARG A 86 -23.46 0.58 11.41
N MET A 87 -24.32 0.42 10.41
CA MET A 87 -24.04 0.84 9.04
C MET A 87 -23.72 2.34 8.97
N PHE A 88 -24.52 3.20 9.63
CA PHE A 88 -24.25 4.65 9.67
C PHE A 88 -22.95 4.98 10.40
N GLN A 89 -22.64 4.28 11.50
CA GLN A 89 -21.40 4.43 12.24
C GLN A 89 -20.20 4.08 11.36
N LEU A 90 -20.24 2.95 10.65
CA LEU A 90 -19.19 2.50 9.73
C LEU A 90 -18.98 3.49 8.58
N HIS A 91 -20.08 3.92 7.94
CA HIS A 91 -20.03 4.90 6.87
C HIS A 91 -19.40 6.22 7.33
N TRP A 92 -19.76 6.71 8.52
CA TRP A 92 -19.14 7.89 9.11
C TRP A 92 -17.65 7.67 9.41
N GLN A 93 -17.28 6.55 10.02
CA GLN A 93 -15.88 6.21 10.30
C GLN A 93 -15.02 6.14 9.03
N HIS A 94 -15.56 5.59 7.94
CA HIS A 94 -14.90 5.57 6.63
C HIS A 94 -14.80 6.97 6.00
N SER A 95 -15.81 7.82 6.18
CA SER A 95 -15.77 9.22 5.73
C SER A 95 -14.65 10.01 6.43
N GLU A 96 -14.52 9.84 7.74
CA GLU A 96 -13.47 10.45 8.54
C GLU A 96 -12.08 9.90 8.19
N LEU A 97 -11.97 8.58 7.94
CA LEU A 97 -10.74 7.97 7.43
C LEU A 97 -10.29 8.61 6.10
N LEU A 98 -11.18 8.69 5.12
CA LEU A 98 -10.85 9.27 3.81
C LEU A 98 -10.47 10.75 3.94
N SER A 99 -11.19 11.50 4.77
CA SER A 99 -10.89 12.92 5.07
C SER A 99 -9.55 13.09 5.78
N PHE A 100 -9.22 12.19 6.72
CA PHE A 100 -7.93 12.16 7.40
C PHE A 100 -6.77 11.87 6.43
N LEU A 101 -6.90 10.84 5.59
CA LEU A 101 -5.89 10.51 4.58
C LEU A 101 -5.69 11.66 3.60
N LYS A 102 -6.76 12.31 3.15
CA LYS A 102 -6.70 13.49 2.27
C LYS A 102 -5.92 14.64 2.92
N ARG A 103 -6.15 14.93 4.20
CA ARG A 103 -5.36 15.93 4.95
C ARG A 103 -3.87 15.58 5.06
N LYS A 104 -3.53 14.28 5.02
CA LYS A 104 -2.14 13.78 5.00
C LYS A 104 -1.53 13.74 3.59
N GLY A 105 -2.26 14.18 2.56
CA GLY A 105 -1.77 14.27 1.18
C GLY A 105 -2.17 13.09 0.29
N ALA A 106 -3.07 12.20 0.74
CA ALA A 106 -3.61 11.14 -0.10
C ALA A 106 -4.56 11.70 -1.16
N TYR A 107 -4.58 11.08 -2.34
CA TYR A 107 -5.48 11.43 -3.43
C TYR A 107 -6.45 10.29 -3.72
N LEU A 108 -7.68 10.39 -3.20
CA LEU A 108 -8.74 9.37 -3.28
C LEU A 108 -10.10 9.96 -3.71
N PRO A 109 -10.18 10.78 -4.78
CA PRO A 109 -11.44 11.44 -5.16
C PRO A 109 -12.51 10.44 -5.65
N HIS A 110 -12.08 9.25 -6.08
CA HIS A 110 -12.94 8.20 -6.65
C HIS A 110 -13.47 7.22 -5.60
N ILE A 111 -12.96 7.25 -4.37
CA ILE A 111 -13.39 6.33 -3.31
C ILE A 111 -14.45 7.00 -2.46
N MET A 112 -15.64 6.41 -2.45
CA MET A 112 -16.72 6.80 -1.57
C MET A 112 -16.75 5.90 -0.31
N PRO A 113 -17.21 6.39 0.86
CA PRO A 113 -17.23 5.62 2.10
C PRO A 113 -18.00 4.29 2.00
N GLU A 114 -19.09 4.25 1.25
CA GLU A 114 -19.92 3.07 1.03
C GLU A 114 -19.17 1.93 0.33
N PHE A 115 -18.14 2.21 -0.46
CA PHE A 115 -17.33 1.18 -1.10
C PHE A 115 -16.40 0.46 -0.12
N LEU A 116 -16.24 0.99 1.10
CA LEU A 116 -15.43 0.37 2.14
C LEU A 116 -16.24 -0.54 3.07
N LEU A 117 -17.58 -0.53 2.97
CA LEU A 117 -18.49 -1.35 3.77
C LEU A 117 -18.41 -2.85 3.45
N ALA A 118 -18.87 -3.68 4.40
CA ALA A 118 -19.21 -5.08 4.14
C ALA A 118 -20.43 -5.18 3.19
N PRO A 119 -20.59 -6.27 2.42
CA PRO A 119 -21.71 -6.44 1.49
C PRO A 119 -23.06 -6.21 2.14
N GLU A 120 -23.25 -6.74 3.35
CA GLU A 120 -24.51 -6.65 4.10
C GLU A 120 -24.81 -5.20 4.51
N ASP A 121 -23.79 -4.47 4.95
CA ASP A 121 -23.94 -3.07 5.34
C ASP A 121 -24.08 -2.15 4.11
N TYR A 122 -23.49 -2.51 2.96
CA TYR A 122 -23.67 -1.79 1.68
C TYR A 122 -25.08 -1.98 1.12
N GLU A 123 -25.61 -3.20 1.12
CA GLU A 123 -27.00 -3.47 0.73
C GLU A 123 -27.96 -2.67 1.60
N LEU A 124 -27.74 -2.67 2.92
CA LEU A 124 -28.53 -1.87 3.85
C LEU A 124 -28.41 -0.36 3.59
N TRP A 125 -27.20 0.16 3.39
CA TRP A 125 -26.96 1.56 3.03
C TRP A 125 -27.69 1.93 1.73
N SER A 126 -27.66 1.04 0.74
CA SER A 126 -28.33 1.22 -0.54
C SER A 126 -29.85 1.27 -0.40
N GLU A 127 -30.45 0.35 0.35
CA GLU A 127 -31.90 0.33 0.62
C GLU A 127 -32.39 1.62 1.30
N VAL A 128 -31.64 2.09 2.29
CA VAL A 128 -31.96 3.31 3.05
C VAL A 128 -31.86 4.54 2.16
N ASN A 129 -30.82 4.65 1.33
CA ASN A 129 -30.59 5.82 0.51
C ASN A 129 -31.39 5.84 -0.81
N THR A 130 -31.84 4.69 -1.30
CA THR A 130 -32.78 4.60 -2.44
C THR A 130 -34.25 4.68 -2.04
N GLY A 131 -34.54 4.67 -0.73
CA GLY A 131 -35.91 4.73 -0.21
C GLY A 131 -36.71 3.44 -0.38
N LEU A 132 -36.04 2.31 -0.68
CA LEU A 132 -36.68 1.00 -0.85
C LEU A 132 -37.11 0.37 0.48
N ARG A 133 -36.55 0.83 1.62
CA ARG A 133 -37.04 0.47 2.95
C ARG A 133 -38.36 1.19 3.27
N ARG A 134 -39.49 0.59 2.86
CA ARG A 134 -40.84 0.94 3.33
C ARG A 134 -40.92 0.70 4.84
N GLY A 135 -40.98 1.76 5.65
CA GLY A 135 -41.58 1.67 7.00
C GLY A 135 -40.88 2.30 8.20
N SER A 136 -39.92 3.23 8.07
CA SER A 136 -39.50 4.01 9.24
C SER A 136 -39.45 5.51 8.96
N MET A 137 -40.36 6.20 9.64
CA MET A 137 -40.52 7.64 9.70
C MET A 137 -39.33 8.24 10.46
N ARG A 138 -38.42 8.89 9.72
CA ARG A 138 -37.74 10.13 10.12
C ARG A 138 -37.07 10.73 8.90
N SER A 139 -37.64 11.85 8.46
CA SER A 139 -37.03 12.75 7.49
C SER A 139 -35.66 13.19 8.03
N SER A 140 -34.59 12.60 7.50
CA SER A 140 -33.29 13.25 7.45
C SER A 140 -32.86 13.22 6.00
N GLY A 141 -32.88 14.40 5.39
CA GLY A 141 -32.42 14.83 4.08
C GLY A 141 -32.14 13.77 2.99
N LYS A 142 -32.62 14.05 1.77
CA LYS A 142 -31.89 13.67 0.55
C LYS A 142 -30.40 14.01 0.75
N LEU A 143 -29.60 13.02 1.14
CA LEU A 143 -28.20 13.24 1.54
C LEU A 143 -27.27 13.43 0.34
N SER A 144 -27.78 13.34 -0.89
CA SER A 144 -27.06 13.83 -2.06
C SER A 144 -28.01 13.93 -3.25
N GLY A 145 -28.03 15.05 -3.96
CA GLY A 145 -28.70 15.20 -5.25
C GLY A 145 -28.04 14.42 -6.40
N ARG A 146 -27.24 13.39 -6.09
CA ARG A 146 -26.61 12.49 -7.05
C ARG A 146 -27.54 11.31 -7.29
N ASN A 147 -27.71 10.92 -8.55
CA ASN A 147 -28.31 9.63 -8.89
C ASN A 147 -27.43 8.54 -8.24
N ILE A 148 -27.96 7.88 -7.20
CA ILE A 148 -27.28 6.78 -6.53
C ILE A 148 -27.40 5.57 -7.45
N PHE A 149 -26.30 5.24 -8.11
CA PHE A 149 -26.19 4.00 -8.87
C PHE A 149 -25.87 2.86 -7.90
N VAL A 150 -26.86 2.03 -7.60
CA VAL A 150 -26.69 0.82 -6.80
C VAL A 150 -25.94 -0.22 -7.63
N LEU A 151 -24.85 -0.74 -7.09
CA LEU A 151 -24.06 -1.76 -7.73
C LEU A 151 -24.62 -3.15 -7.40
N GLU A 152 -24.70 -4.02 -8.40
CA GLU A 152 -24.93 -5.45 -8.17
C GLU A 152 -23.80 -6.04 -7.32
N HIS A 153 -24.10 -7.03 -6.47
CA HIS A 153 -23.18 -7.66 -5.52
C HIS A 153 -21.78 -7.97 -6.10
N ARG A 154 -21.69 -8.60 -7.29
CA ARG A 154 -20.38 -8.94 -7.91
C ARG A 154 -19.58 -7.69 -8.31
N THR A 155 -20.27 -6.67 -8.79
CA THR A 155 -19.67 -5.39 -9.17
C THR A 155 -19.22 -4.64 -7.93
N PHE A 156 -20.05 -4.63 -6.88
CA PHE A 156 -19.70 -4.07 -5.57
C PHE A 156 -18.45 -4.73 -4.99
N GLU A 157 -18.37 -6.06 -4.97
CA GLU A 157 -17.19 -6.79 -4.46
C GLU A 157 -15.91 -6.38 -5.20
N THR A 158 -15.98 -6.24 -6.53
CA THR A 158 -14.84 -5.79 -7.33
C THR A 158 -14.46 -4.35 -7.01
N MET A 159 -15.45 -3.47 -6.84
CA MET A 159 -15.25 -2.07 -6.48
C MET A 159 -14.68 -1.91 -5.07
N SER A 160 -15.21 -2.64 -4.09
CA SER A 160 -14.73 -2.63 -2.71
C SER A 160 -13.29 -3.14 -2.61
N LYS A 161 -12.97 -4.22 -3.33
CA LYS A 161 -11.60 -4.74 -3.41
C LYS A 161 -10.62 -3.69 -3.97
N ARG A 162 -10.99 -3.00 -5.04
CA ARG A 162 -10.18 -1.91 -5.62
C ARG A 162 -10.05 -0.74 -4.64
N ALA A 163 -11.15 -0.29 -4.05
CA ALA A 163 -11.18 0.81 -3.10
C ALA A 163 -10.24 0.56 -1.91
N TRP A 164 -10.35 -0.60 -1.26
CA TRP A 164 -9.47 -0.96 -0.15
C TRP A 164 -7.99 -1.09 -0.57
N THR A 165 -7.72 -1.61 -1.77
CA THR A 165 -6.36 -1.68 -2.31
C THR A 165 -5.77 -0.28 -2.48
N ASP A 166 -6.53 0.65 -3.06
CA ASP A 166 -6.12 2.03 -3.29
C ASP A 166 -5.96 2.81 -1.97
N VAL A 167 -6.83 2.59 -0.99
CA VAL A 167 -6.69 3.14 0.37
C VAL A 167 -5.35 2.72 0.97
N LEU A 168 -5.01 1.43 0.93
CA LEU A 168 -3.76 0.92 1.46
C LEU A 168 -2.53 1.45 0.70
N LEU A 169 -2.60 1.56 -0.63
CA LEU A 169 -1.53 2.19 -1.42
C LEU A 169 -1.31 3.65 -1.02
N GLN A 170 -2.38 4.42 -0.82
CA GLN A 170 -2.26 5.80 -0.36
C GLN A 170 -1.74 5.87 1.07
N MET A 171 -2.17 4.98 1.97
CA MET A 171 -1.63 4.89 3.33
C MET A 171 -0.12 4.63 3.31
N TYR A 172 0.36 3.70 2.47
CA TYR A 172 1.78 3.47 2.27
C TYR A 172 2.49 4.76 1.82
N LYS A 173 1.93 5.44 0.82
CA LYS A 173 2.48 6.70 0.30
C LYS A 173 2.57 7.81 1.35
N VAL A 174 1.56 7.96 2.21
CA VAL A 174 1.51 9.09 3.17
C VAL A 174 2.08 8.77 4.55
N PHE A 175 2.25 7.49 4.92
CA PHE A 175 2.74 7.10 6.25
C PHE A 175 4.06 6.35 6.24
N VAL A 176 4.39 5.64 5.15
CA VAL A 176 5.59 4.80 5.08
C VAL A 176 6.71 5.50 4.32
N LEU A 177 6.46 5.94 3.08
CA LEU A 177 7.46 6.66 2.29
C LEU A 177 8.06 7.87 3.02
N PRO A 178 7.29 8.65 3.81
CA PRO A 178 7.85 9.78 4.55
C PRO A 178 8.90 9.44 5.60
N ARG A 179 8.98 8.17 6.01
CA ARG A 179 9.99 7.69 6.98
C ARG A 179 11.38 7.56 6.35
N ILE A 180 11.49 7.66 5.03
CA ILE A 180 12.78 7.63 4.33
C ILE A 180 13.53 8.93 4.66
N SER A 181 14.59 8.79 5.46
CA SER A 181 15.42 9.91 5.89
C SER A 181 16.30 10.42 4.77
N SER A 182 16.35 11.75 4.58
CA SER A 182 17.31 12.40 3.68
C SER A 182 18.77 12.14 4.08
N ARG A 183 19.04 11.70 5.32
CA ARG A 183 20.39 11.32 5.78
C ARG A 183 20.96 10.11 5.04
N MET A 184 20.14 9.35 4.30
CA MET A 184 20.61 8.24 3.47
C MET A 184 21.32 8.71 2.18
N VAL A 185 21.21 9.99 1.84
CA VAL A 185 21.93 10.59 0.72
C VAL A 185 22.96 11.55 1.32
N PRO A 186 24.28 11.25 1.22
CA PRO A 186 25.29 12.24 1.55
C PRO A 186 25.06 13.48 0.70
N ASP A 187 25.25 14.63 1.33
CA ASP A 187 25.18 16.02 0.87
C ASP A 187 25.05 16.20 -0.68
N PRO A 188 24.12 17.02 -1.20
CA PRO A 188 24.01 17.33 -2.63
C PRO A 188 25.32 17.77 -3.30
N SER A 189 26.31 18.26 -2.55
CA SER A 189 27.69 18.49 -3.03
C SER A 189 28.39 17.20 -3.52
N SER A 190 28.05 16.02 -2.98
CA SER A 190 28.51 14.72 -3.49
C SER A 190 27.87 14.30 -4.81
N LEU A 191 26.88 15.05 -5.31
CA LEU A 191 26.35 14.89 -6.66
C LEU A 191 27.27 15.58 -7.70
N GLU A 192 28.07 16.56 -7.31
CA GLU A 192 29.02 17.25 -8.20
C GLU A 192 30.20 16.35 -8.59
N SER A 193 30.57 15.36 -7.77
CA SER A 193 31.57 14.35 -8.17
C SER A 193 31.05 13.32 -9.20
N LEU A 194 29.75 13.37 -9.51
CA LEU A 194 29.10 12.60 -10.58
C LEU A 194 28.88 13.45 -11.84
N GLN A 195 29.76 14.41 -12.13
CA GLN A 195 29.75 15.30 -13.31
C GLN A 195 29.50 14.63 -14.69
N ASN A 196 29.62 13.30 -14.78
CA ASN A 196 29.34 12.53 -16.00
C ASN A 196 27.94 11.88 -16.04
N MET A 197 27.06 12.14 -15.07
CA MET A 197 25.68 11.63 -15.03
C MET A 197 24.69 12.80 -15.23
N PRO A 198 24.06 12.93 -16.40
CA PRO A 198 22.93 13.84 -16.65
C PRO A 198 21.85 13.68 -15.58
N GLY A 199 21.71 14.73 -14.76
CA GLY A 199 21.09 14.65 -13.45
C GLY A 199 19.60 14.35 -13.48
N ILE A 200 19.18 13.39 -12.66
CA ILE A 200 17.90 13.51 -11.96
C ILE A 200 18.06 14.76 -11.08
N LYS A 201 17.60 15.90 -11.59
CA LYS A 201 17.63 17.16 -10.84
C LYS A 201 16.91 16.93 -9.52
N SER A 202 17.59 17.23 -8.41
CA SER A 202 17.01 17.24 -7.07
C SER A 202 15.85 18.24 -6.94
N GLU A 203 15.76 19.19 -7.88
CA GLU A 203 14.73 20.22 -7.92
C GLU A 203 13.31 19.64 -8.11
N PRO A 204 12.31 20.16 -7.38
CA PRO A 204 10.92 19.71 -7.43
C PRO A 204 10.30 19.71 -8.84
N LEU A 205 10.82 20.50 -9.77
CA LEU A 205 10.14 20.93 -11.00
C LEU A 205 10.32 20.01 -12.21
N CYS A 206 11.14 18.95 -12.15
CA CYS A 206 11.48 18.18 -13.37
C CYS A 206 10.69 16.88 -13.59
N SER A 207 9.84 16.42 -12.66
CA SER A 207 8.92 15.30 -12.90
C SER A 207 7.73 15.31 -11.94
N ASN A 208 6.51 15.42 -12.46
CA ASN A 208 5.26 15.30 -11.70
C ASN A 208 4.92 13.85 -11.30
N VAL A 209 5.75 12.87 -11.69
CA VAL A 209 5.45 11.44 -11.52
C VAL A 209 5.85 10.94 -10.13
N TYR A 210 6.97 11.42 -9.58
CA TYR A 210 7.53 10.92 -8.32
C TYR A 210 7.53 11.97 -7.20
N SER A 211 7.10 11.55 -6.01
CA SER A 211 7.24 12.28 -4.76
C SER A 211 8.71 12.48 -4.38
N ARG A 212 8.99 13.42 -3.47
CA ARG A 212 10.35 13.66 -2.95
C ARG A 212 11.00 12.38 -2.39
N TYR A 213 10.22 11.50 -1.77
CA TYR A 213 10.72 10.28 -1.13
C TYR A 213 11.09 9.21 -2.16
N GLU A 214 10.27 9.03 -3.19
CA GLU A 214 10.58 8.14 -4.32
C GLU A 214 11.85 8.61 -5.05
N ARG A 215 11.99 9.92 -5.26
CA ARG A 215 13.21 10.48 -5.83
C ARG A 215 14.45 10.21 -4.97
N THR A 216 14.34 10.33 -3.65
CA THR A 216 15.42 9.95 -2.73
C THR A 216 15.85 8.49 -2.92
N ILE A 217 14.89 7.57 -3.08
CA ILE A 217 15.19 6.15 -3.36
C ILE A 217 15.89 6.01 -4.71
N LEU A 218 15.40 6.66 -5.77
CA LEU A 218 16.03 6.58 -7.10
C LEU A 218 17.48 7.10 -7.06
N ILE A 219 17.74 8.22 -6.39
CA ILE A 219 19.09 8.77 -6.21
C ILE A 219 19.98 7.76 -5.48
N TRP A 220 19.46 7.16 -4.40
CA TRP A 220 20.18 6.15 -3.62
C TRP A 220 20.52 4.91 -4.47
N LEU A 221 19.57 4.39 -5.25
CA LEU A 221 19.79 3.26 -6.16
C LEU A 221 20.86 3.57 -7.21
N ASN A 222 20.84 4.75 -7.82
CA ASN A 222 21.86 5.17 -8.79
C ASN A 222 23.26 5.23 -8.17
N LYS A 223 23.41 5.92 -7.04
CA LYS A 223 24.69 6.05 -6.32
C LYS A 223 25.24 4.66 -5.97
N ASN A 224 24.39 3.82 -5.42
CA ASN A 224 24.81 2.52 -4.95
C ASN A 224 25.13 1.56 -6.10
N TYR A 225 24.36 1.58 -7.19
CA TYR A 225 24.63 0.76 -8.37
C TYR A 225 25.98 1.11 -9.01
N GLU A 226 26.24 2.40 -9.29
CA GLU A 226 27.50 2.82 -9.91
C GLU A 226 28.71 2.47 -9.03
N LYS A 227 28.58 2.62 -7.70
CA LYS A 227 29.62 2.22 -6.75
C LYS A 227 29.87 0.71 -6.78
N ASN A 228 28.83 -0.10 -6.63
CA ASN A 228 28.99 -1.53 -6.39
C ASN A 228 29.15 -2.35 -7.66
N ARG A 229 28.71 -1.89 -8.84
CA ARG A 229 28.81 -2.70 -10.07
C ARG A 229 30.25 -3.12 -10.40
N LYS A 230 31.21 -2.24 -10.13
CA LYS A 230 32.65 -2.49 -10.35
C LYS A 230 33.25 -3.44 -9.30
N ILE A 231 32.58 -3.59 -8.16
CA ILE A 231 33.03 -4.46 -7.06
C ILE A 231 32.43 -5.85 -7.21
N VAL A 232 31.14 -5.93 -7.53
CA VAL A 232 30.40 -7.19 -7.58
C VAL A 232 30.80 -8.03 -8.80
N TRP A 233 30.99 -7.40 -9.96
CA TRP A 233 31.18 -8.09 -11.23
C TRP A 233 32.57 -7.87 -11.87
N LYS A 234 33.58 -7.44 -11.09
CA LYS A 234 34.95 -7.28 -11.61
C LYS A 234 35.51 -8.56 -12.25
N ASP A 235 35.22 -9.70 -11.63
CA ASP A 235 35.76 -11.02 -12.01
C ASP A 235 34.62 -11.93 -12.53
N ASN A 236 33.57 -11.35 -13.12
CA ASN A 236 32.40 -12.09 -13.59
C ASN A 236 32.65 -12.72 -14.97
N GLU A 237 32.37 -14.01 -15.08
CA GLU A 237 32.51 -14.78 -16.33
C GLU A 237 31.28 -14.67 -17.26
N ARG A 238 30.16 -14.11 -16.78
CA ARG A 238 28.84 -14.05 -17.46
C ARG A 238 28.48 -12.64 -17.94
N GLY A 239 29.44 -11.98 -18.58
CA GLY A 239 29.28 -10.65 -19.21
C GLY A 239 30.13 -9.53 -18.60
N GLY A 240 30.98 -9.84 -17.62
CA GLY A 240 31.90 -8.87 -17.02
C GLY A 240 31.18 -7.77 -16.24
N ILE A 241 31.83 -6.62 -16.06
CA ILE A 241 31.25 -5.48 -15.34
C ILE A 241 30.09 -4.89 -16.16
N PRO A 242 28.85 -4.84 -15.63
CA PRO A 242 27.72 -4.27 -16.36
C PRO A 242 27.92 -2.77 -16.62
N PRO A 243 27.33 -2.22 -17.69
CA PRO A 243 27.54 -0.82 -18.07
C PRO A 243 26.98 0.14 -17.02
N THR A 244 27.49 1.38 -17.02
CA THR A 244 26.79 2.48 -16.33
C THR A 244 25.41 2.66 -16.95
N ARG A 245 24.41 2.90 -16.11
CA ARG A 245 23.04 3.20 -16.54
C ARG A 245 22.36 4.14 -15.58
N TRP A 246 21.28 4.75 -16.05
CA TRP A 246 20.44 5.65 -15.26
C TRP A 246 19.20 4.92 -14.79
N ILE A 247 18.98 4.89 -13.48
CA ILE A 247 17.78 4.31 -12.88
C ILE A 247 16.79 5.44 -12.63
N VAL A 248 15.76 5.53 -13.46
CA VAL A 248 14.73 6.59 -13.44
C VAL A 248 13.35 6.06 -13.08
N ASN A 249 13.14 4.74 -13.07
CA ASN A 249 11.89 4.10 -12.66
C ASN A 249 12.13 2.86 -11.77
N PHE A 250 11.06 2.33 -11.16
CA PHE A 250 11.09 1.15 -10.30
C PHE A 250 10.67 -0.14 -11.02
N ASP A 251 10.60 -0.09 -12.35
CA ASP A 251 9.92 -1.09 -13.16
C ASP A 251 10.93 -1.73 -14.12
N GLN A 252 11.13 -1.13 -15.29
CA GLN A 252 12.01 -1.60 -16.34
C GLN A 252 13.47 -1.53 -15.94
N ASP A 253 13.88 -0.51 -15.19
CA ASP A 253 15.28 -0.30 -14.81
C ASP A 253 15.74 -1.27 -13.71
N LEU A 254 14.80 -1.92 -13.03
CA LEU A 254 15.05 -2.93 -12.01
C LEU A 254 14.84 -4.37 -12.51
N LEU A 255 14.39 -4.54 -13.76
CA LEU A 255 13.91 -5.81 -14.29
C LEU A 255 14.97 -6.93 -14.30
N ASP A 256 16.23 -6.59 -14.53
CA ASP A 256 17.34 -7.55 -14.56
C ASP A 256 17.94 -7.90 -13.20
N SER A 257 17.37 -7.33 -12.13
CA SER A 257 17.79 -7.48 -10.74
C SER A 257 19.21 -7.02 -10.42
N LEU A 258 19.99 -6.49 -11.38
CA LEU A 258 21.38 -6.08 -11.13
C LEU A 258 21.44 -4.86 -10.18
N VAL A 259 20.48 -3.94 -10.27
CA VAL A 259 20.39 -2.80 -9.34
C VAL A 259 20.08 -3.27 -7.92
N LEU A 260 19.16 -4.22 -7.78
CA LEU A 260 18.81 -4.80 -6.48
C LEU A 260 19.99 -5.61 -5.90
N ALA A 261 20.68 -6.40 -6.73
CA ALA A 261 21.86 -7.14 -6.31
C ALA A 261 23.01 -6.23 -5.89
N ALA A 262 23.27 -5.15 -6.65
CA ALA A 262 24.23 -4.12 -6.25
C ALA A 262 23.84 -3.47 -4.92
N GLN A 263 22.54 -3.27 -4.69
CA GLN A 263 22.01 -2.77 -3.42
C GLN A 263 22.28 -3.70 -2.26
N MET A 264 21.96 -4.98 -2.42
CA MET A 264 22.20 -6.01 -1.42
C MET A 264 23.70 -6.20 -1.16
N ALA A 265 24.53 -6.21 -2.20
CA ALA A 265 25.98 -6.36 -2.08
C ALA A 265 26.64 -5.27 -1.23
N GLY A 266 26.10 -4.05 -1.24
CA GLY A 266 26.58 -2.96 -0.39
C GLY A 266 26.43 -3.22 1.12
N TYR A 267 25.44 -4.03 1.52
CA TYR A 267 25.18 -4.41 2.92
C TYR A 267 25.62 -5.84 3.26
N CYS A 268 25.56 -6.73 2.27
CA CYS A 268 25.85 -8.15 2.39
C CYS A 268 26.97 -8.56 1.40
N PRO A 269 28.20 -8.03 1.53
CA PRO A 269 29.28 -8.29 0.58
C PRO A 269 29.70 -9.76 0.52
N TYR A 270 29.44 -10.54 1.58
CA TYR A 270 29.70 -11.97 1.65
C TYR A 270 28.85 -12.80 0.66
N LEU A 271 27.76 -12.25 0.12
CA LEU A 271 26.96 -12.91 -0.92
C LEU A 271 27.56 -12.74 -2.32
N ILE A 272 28.52 -11.82 -2.51
CA ILE A 272 29.13 -11.55 -3.82
C ILE A 272 29.76 -12.81 -4.42
N PRO A 273 30.69 -13.52 -3.73
CA PRO A 273 31.43 -14.61 -4.36
C PRO A 273 30.55 -15.84 -4.64
N THR A 274 29.43 -15.99 -3.93
CA THR A 274 28.59 -17.19 -3.97
C THR A 274 27.36 -17.02 -4.87
N HIS A 275 26.77 -15.82 -4.90
CA HIS A 275 25.50 -15.54 -5.56
C HIS A 275 25.67 -14.46 -6.63
N PHE A 276 26.00 -13.22 -6.25
CA PHE A 276 25.88 -12.08 -7.15
C PHE A 276 26.88 -12.11 -8.31
N ILE A 277 28.10 -12.65 -8.11
CA ILE A 277 29.09 -12.81 -9.18
C ILE A 277 28.61 -13.77 -10.29
N LYS A 278 27.58 -14.59 -10.05
CA LYS A 278 27.05 -15.55 -11.03
C LYS A 278 25.88 -14.99 -11.84
N MET A 279 25.43 -13.77 -11.56
CA MET A 279 24.35 -13.14 -12.31
C MET A 279 24.77 -12.83 -13.74
N TYR A 280 23.81 -12.87 -14.66
CA TYR A 280 23.99 -12.42 -16.04
C TYR A 280 23.99 -10.90 -16.05
N THR A 281 25.09 -10.28 -16.49
CA THR A 281 25.21 -8.81 -16.49
C THR A 281 24.66 -8.14 -17.75
N ASN A 282 24.32 -8.94 -18.76
CA ASN A 282 23.57 -8.52 -19.94
C ASN A 282 22.50 -9.58 -20.30
N PRO A 283 21.43 -9.72 -19.49
CA PRO A 283 20.41 -10.71 -19.75
C PRO A 283 19.57 -10.35 -20.98
N THR A 284 19.38 -11.32 -21.87
CA THR A 284 18.63 -11.19 -23.12
C THR A 284 17.46 -12.14 -23.22
N THR A 285 17.45 -13.22 -22.44
CA THR A 285 16.38 -14.23 -22.42
C THR A 285 15.61 -14.21 -21.10
N HIS A 286 14.34 -14.65 -21.13
CA HIS A 286 13.50 -14.70 -19.94
C HIS A 286 14.10 -15.56 -18.83
N GLU A 287 14.79 -16.65 -19.18
CA GLU A 287 15.46 -17.54 -18.24
C GLU A 287 16.63 -16.85 -17.54
N GLN A 288 17.34 -15.94 -18.22
CA GLN A 288 18.42 -15.16 -17.61
C GLN A 288 17.86 -14.11 -16.65
N PHE A 289 16.77 -13.44 -17.02
CA PHE A 289 16.04 -12.55 -16.12
C PHE A 289 15.52 -13.32 -14.88
N LEU A 290 14.95 -14.50 -15.08
CA LEU A 290 14.45 -15.35 -14.00
C LEU A 290 15.56 -15.90 -13.11
N HIS A 291 16.71 -16.28 -13.69
CA HIS A 291 17.88 -16.72 -12.92
C HIS A 291 18.41 -15.59 -12.02
N ASN A 292 18.32 -14.34 -12.48
CA ASN A 292 18.77 -13.19 -11.71
C ASN A 292 17.77 -12.74 -10.62
N ALA A 293 16.48 -13.03 -10.78
CA ALA A 293 15.41 -12.66 -9.85
C ALA A 293 15.36 -13.59 -8.62
#